data_AF-A0A9D1NA09-F1
#
_entry.id   AF-A0A9D1NA09-F1
#
_cell.length_a   1.000
_cell.length_b   1.000
_cell.length_c   1.000
_cell.angle_alpha   90.00
_cell.angle_beta   90.00
_cell.angle_gamma   90.00
#
_symmetry.space_group_name_H-M   'P 1'
#
loop_
_entity.id
_entity.type
_entity.pdbx_description
1 polymer ?
#
loop_
_entity_poly.entity_id
_entity_poly.type
_entity_poly.pdbx_seq_one_letter_code
_entity_poly.pdbx_strand_id
1 'polypeptide(L)'
;MRLRKFLAVLFAVAVLFTIPLFTGASGVRAASDPIKVEVDTSGGGAVARWSPVEGASYYILSAGGSSLEVRDLTADIACLLPGGGHYTLTVTADTGETGSAEFDFFITLPSPTDLFYADGVLSWDGGSAPDGTLFAVTLNGVPVAETAESSLALAGMLAGGSFTASVTALPAADSSGYVLPSSPAVLSFSHPSPLLPPANIVCLLSEDGIYLAWSAAEGAEKYALSVTAGGSSHAFEASALYLDLTDIISQNEEFTVTICSVNGGLYGLERTLVLTAAKEDKA
;
A
#
# COMPACT_ATOMS: atom_id res chain seq x y z
N MET A 1 -56.53 31.75 86.16
CA MET A 1 -57.82 31.26 86.69
C MET A 1 -58.82 31.28 85.54
N ARG A 2 -59.51 30.15 85.33
CA ARG A 2 -60.36 29.82 84.17
C ARG A 2 -61.48 30.84 83.91
N LEU A 3 -61.79 31.14 82.64
CA LEU A 3 -63.16 31.27 82.11
C LEU A 3 -63.13 31.45 80.57
N ARG A 4 -63.51 30.42 79.81
CA ARG A 4 -64.78 30.25 79.07
C ARG A 4 -64.99 31.16 77.84
N LYS A 5 -64.82 30.51 76.68
CA LYS A 5 -65.62 30.57 75.43
C LYS A 5 -66.71 31.65 75.29
N PHE A 6 -66.65 32.40 74.18
CA PHE A 6 -67.77 32.89 73.35
C PHE A 6 -67.17 33.21 71.96
N LEU A 7 -67.30 32.34 70.96
CA LEU A 7 -68.35 32.32 69.93
C LEU A 7 -68.54 33.70 69.24
N ALA A 8 -67.83 33.91 68.13
CA ALA A 8 -68.19 34.88 67.11
C ALA A 8 -68.51 34.10 65.83
N VAL A 9 -69.76 34.23 65.42
CA VAL A 9 -70.36 33.72 64.18
C VAL A 9 -69.79 34.52 63.01
N LEU A 10 -69.29 33.85 61.96
CA LEU A 10 -69.17 34.47 60.65
C LEU A 10 -69.66 33.51 59.56
N PHE A 11 -70.62 34.03 58.80
CA PHE A 11 -71.21 33.48 57.58
C PHE A 11 -70.14 33.23 56.51
N ALA A 12 -70.19 32.07 55.85
CA ALA A 12 -69.72 31.93 54.47
C ALA A 12 -70.45 30.78 53.76
N VAL A 13 -71.15 31.20 52.71
CA VAL A 13 -71.94 30.48 51.71
C VAL A 13 -71.34 29.14 51.24
N ALA A 14 -72.16 28.08 51.29
CA ALA A 14 -71.88 26.81 50.66
C ALA A 14 -72.13 26.90 49.14
N VAL A 15 -71.08 26.71 48.33
CA VAL A 15 -71.20 26.39 46.91
C VAL A 15 -71.04 24.88 46.79
N LEU A 16 -72.13 24.18 46.47
CA LEU A 16 -72.10 22.77 46.07
C LEU A 16 -71.40 22.66 44.71
N PHE A 17 -70.24 22.01 44.68
CA PHE A 17 -69.69 21.39 43.48
C PHE A 17 -69.73 19.88 43.67
N THR A 18 -70.56 19.22 42.87
CA THR A 18 -70.64 17.76 42.77
C THR A 18 -69.36 17.23 42.10
N ILE A 19 -68.63 16.36 42.80
CA ILE A 19 -67.48 15.63 42.26
C ILE A 19 -68.00 14.39 41.53
N PRO A 20 -67.74 14.19 40.23
CA PRO A 20 -67.84 12.86 39.66
C PRO A 20 -66.65 12.03 40.13
N LEU A 21 -66.96 10.90 40.78
CA LEU A 21 -66.03 9.79 41.00
C LEU A 21 -65.57 9.27 39.62
N PHE A 22 -64.34 9.59 39.22
CA PHE A 22 -63.69 8.90 38.11
C PHE A 22 -62.97 7.66 38.65
N THR A 23 -63.65 6.53 38.49
CA THR A 23 -63.09 5.19 38.48
C THR A 23 -62.16 5.00 37.27
N GLY A 24 -60.98 4.44 37.52
CA GLY A 24 -60.17 3.75 36.51
C GLY A 24 -59.40 4.64 35.54
N ALA A 25 -58.30 5.24 36.00
CA ALA A 25 -57.23 5.64 35.08
C ALA A 25 -56.49 4.36 34.65
N SER A 26 -56.93 3.74 33.56
CA SER A 26 -56.00 3.02 32.69
C SER A 26 -55.02 4.06 32.18
N GLY A 27 -53.86 4.15 32.84
CA GLY A 27 -52.74 4.94 32.35
C GLY A 27 -52.32 4.38 31.01
N VAL A 28 -52.80 4.98 29.93
CA VAL A 28 -52.12 4.90 28.64
C VAL A 28 -50.77 5.56 28.89
N ARG A 29 -49.73 4.76 29.14
CA ARG A 29 -48.35 5.25 29.04
C ARG A 29 -48.24 5.84 27.64
N ALA A 30 -47.92 7.12 27.55
CA ALA A 30 -47.46 7.70 26.31
C ALA A 30 -46.31 6.80 25.80
N ALA A 31 -46.32 6.45 24.52
CA ALA A 31 -45.18 5.77 23.92
C ALA A 31 -43.93 6.61 24.23
N SER A 32 -42.94 6.00 24.90
CA SER A 32 -41.65 6.63 25.09
C SER A 32 -41.05 6.95 23.72
N ASP A 33 -40.32 8.05 23.63
CA ASP A 33 -39.56 8.33 22.41
C ASP A 33 -38.64 7.12 22.14
N PRO A 34 -38.56 6.62 20.89
CA PRO A 34 -37.69 5.50 20.57
C PRO A 34 -36.25 5.87 20.91
N ILE A 35 -35.46 4.87 21.34
CA ILE A 35 -34.04 5.07 21.63
C ILE A 35 -33.38 5.65 20.37
N LYS A 36 -32.80 6.84 20.47
CA LYS A 36 -32.02 7.45 19.39
C LYS A 36 -30.63 6.83 19.43
N VAL A 37 -30.22 6.19 18.34
CA VAL A 37 -28.93 5.52 18.22
C VAL A 37 -28.10 6.22 17.16
N GLU A 38 -26.84 6.49 17.46
CA GLU A 38 -25.85 7.06 16.55
C GLU A 38 -24.59 6.19 16.58
N VAL A 39 -23.98 5.99 15.41
CA VAL A 39 -22.72 5.23 15.29
C VAL A 39 -21.70 6.10 14.57
N ASP A 40 -20.51 6.22 15.16
CA ASP A 40 -19.35 6.88 14.59
C ASP A 40 -18.32 5.82 14.20
N THR A 41 -17.99 5.73 12.90
CA THR A 41 -17.03 4.78 12.34
C THR A 41 -15.69 5.43 11.94
N SER A 42 -15.40 6.61 12.46
CA SER A 42 -14.14 7.29 12.18
C SER A 42 -12.93 6.57 12.82
N GLY A 43 -11.77 6.64 12.13
CA GLY A 43 -10.50 6.15 12.67
C GLY A 43 -10.32 4.62 12.69
N GLY A 44 -11.15 3.85 11.98
CA GLY A 44 -11.05 2.39 11.92
C GLY A 44 -11.66 1.65 13.12
N GLY A 45 -12.29 2.40 14.04
CA GLY A 45 -13.13 1.86 15.11
C GLY A 45 -14.62 2.04 14.82
N ALA A 46 -15.47 1.56 15.71
CA ALA A 46 -16.91 1.80 15.66
C ALA A 46 -17.42 2.08 17.07
N VAL A 47 -17.93 3.29 17.31
CA VAL A 47 -18.44 3.70 18.62
C VAL A 47 -19.92 4.04 18.50
N ALA A 48 -20.74 3.35 19.27
CA ALA A 48 -22.18 3.60 19.37
C ALA A 48 -22.50 4.53 20.54
N ARG A 49 -23.50 5.40 20.36
CA ARG A 49 -24.08 6.27 21.39
C ARG A 49 -25.60 6.22 21.31
N TRP A 50 -26.26 6.31 22.45
CA TRP A 50 -27.73 6.31 22.47
C TRP A 50 -28.35 7.13 23.60
N SER A 51 -29.63 7.48 23.41
CA SER A 51 -30.41 8.18 24.43
C SER A 51 -30.76 7.27 25.60
N PRO A 52 -30.73 7.76 26.86
CA PRO A 52 -31.11 6.97 28.03
C PRO A 52 -32.60 6.61 28.01
N VAL A 53 -32.94 5.50 28.65
CA VAL A 53 -34.32 5.01 28.85
C VAL A 53 -34.63 5.04 30.33
N GLU A 54 -35.76 5.62 30.69
CA GLU A 54 -36.17 5.71 32.10
C GLU A 54 -36.38 4.32 32.71
N GLY A 55 -35.71 4.07 33.84
CA GLY A 55 -35.80 2.78 34.54
C GLY A 55 -34.91 1.69 33.97
N ALA A 56 -34.14 1.97 32.91
CA ALA A 56 -33.18 1.00 32.38
C ALA A 56 -31.91 0.91 33.23
N SER A 57 -31.44 -0.32 33.47
CA SER A 57 -30.21 -0.60 34.25
C SER A 57 -29.05 -1.08 33.38
N TYR A 58 -29.33 -1.54 32.17
CA TYR A 58 -28.35 -1.97 31.18
C TYR A 58 -28.98 -1.99 29.77
N TYR A 59 -28.14 -2.14 28.77
CA TYR A 59 -28.50 -2.22 27.35
C TYR A 59 -27.84 -3.44 26.71
N ILE A 60 -28.54 -4.05 25.76
CA ILE A 60 -28.01 -5.10 24.88
C ILE A 60 -27.85 -4.51 23.49
N LEU A 61 -26.62 -4.48 23.00
CA LEU A 61 -26.27 -4.07 21.65
C LEU A 61 -26.16 -5.31 20.78
N SER A 62 -26.84 -5.34 19.63
CA SER A 62 -26.79 -6.46 18.68
C SER A 62 -26.45 -5.97 17.28
N ALA A 63 -25.40 -6.53 16.68
CA ALA A 63 -24.98 -6.29 15.30
C ALA A 63 -24.19 -7.51 14.80
N GLY A 64 -24.18 -7.75 13.48
CA GLY A 64 -23.35 -8.82 12.87
C GLY A 64 -23.61 -10.24 13.40
N GLY A 65 -24.81 -10.49 13.95
CA GLY A 65 -25.15 -11.77 14.59
C GLY A 65 -24.58 -11.96 16.01
N SER A 66 -23.87 -10.97 16.55
CA SER A 66 -23.32 -10.96 17.90
C SER A 66 -24.06 -9.98 18.81
N SER A 67 -23.89 -10.11 20.12
CA SER A 67 -24.45 -9.17 21.10
C SER A 67 -23.51 -8.86 22.25
N LEU A 68 -23.65 -7.66 22.82
CA LEU A 68 -22.86 -7.13 23.93
C LEU A 68 -23.77 -6.45 24.95
N GLU A 69 -23.66 -6.83 26.23
CA GLU A 69 -24.32 -6.13 27.34
C GLU A 69 -23.43 -5.00 27.84
N VAL A 70 -24.00 -3.81 28.02
CA VAL A 70 -23.30 -2.62 28.53
C VAL A 70 -24.18 -1.86 29.51
N ARG A 71 -23.56 -1.08 30.41
CA ARG A 71 -24.24 -0.24 31.40
C ARG A 71 -24.11 1.26 31.14
N ASP A 72 -23.17 1.64 30.28
CA ASP A 72 -22.95 3.01 29.85
C ASP A 72 -23.86 3.37 28.66
N LEU A 73 -23.88 4.64 28.25
CA LEU A 73 -24.62 5.14 27.07
C LEU A 73 -23.74 5.26 25.81
N THR A 74 -22.54 4.70 25.87
CA THR A 74 -21.56 4.65 24.79
C THR A 74 -20.82 3.32 24.85
N ALA A 75 -20.50 2.74 23.71
CA ALA A 75 -19.75 1.50 23.63
C ALA A 75 -18.91 1.41 22.35
N ASP A 76 -17.72 0.83 22.45
CA ASP A 76 -17.00 0.31 21.29
C ASP A 76 -17.70 -0.98 20.84
N ILE A 77 -18.16 -0.98 19.59
CA ILE A 77 -18.91 -2.08 18.99
C ILE A 77 -18.09 -2.86 17.95
N ALA A 78 -16.79 -2.57 17.79
CA ALA A 78 -15.96 -3.24 16.79
C ALA A 78 -15.96 -4.77 16.97
N CYS A 79 -16.08 -5.26 18.20
CA CYS A 79 -16.18 -6.69 18.50
C CYS A 79 -17.46 -7.37 17.97
N LEU A 80 -18.50 -6.59 17.64
CA LEU A 80 -19.76 -7.08 17.05
C LEU A 80 -19.69 -7.18 15.52
N LEU A 81 -18.62 -6.66 14.90
CA LEU A 81 -18.50 -6.49 13.46
C LEU A 81 -17.46 -7.49 12.93
N PRO A 82 -17.88 -8.66 12.40
CA PRO A 82 -16.95 -9.70 11.95
C PRO A 82 -16.12 -9.31 10.71
N GLY A 83 -16.46 -8.20 10.03
CA GLY A 83 -15.73 -7.67 8.89
C GLY A 83 -16.34 -6.37 8.37
N GLY A 84 -15.82 -5.85 7.27
CA GLY A 84 -16.40 -4.68 6.59
C GLY A 84 -17.77 -4.99 6.00
N GLY A 85 -18.74 -4.09 6.15
CA GLY A 85 -20.11 -4.32 5.70
C GLY A 85 -21.09 -3.20 6.02
N HIS A 86 -22.30 -3.33 5.50
CA HIS A 86 -23.46 -2.58 5.94
C HIS A 86 -24.11 -3.29 7.12
N TYR A 87 -24.29 -2.59 8.24
CA TYR A 87 -24.82 -3.14 9.47
C TYR A 87 -26.02 -2.35 9.98
N THR A 88 -26.92 -3.08 10.66
CA THR A 88 -27.93 -2.49 11.53
C THR A 88 -27.53 -2.79 12.97
N LEU A 89 -27.23 -1.75 13.76
CA LEU A 89 -27.09 -1.88 15.20
C LEU A 89 -28.47 -1.77 15.84
N THR A 90 -28.83 -2.73 16.68
CA THR A 90 -30.02 -2.66 17.55
C THR A 90 -29.58 -2.49 18.99
N VAL A 91 -30.12 -1.48 19.67
CA VAL A 91 -29.93 -1.23 21.11
C VAL A 91 -31.25 -1.54 21.81
N THR A 92 -31.21 -2.47 22.77
CA THR A 92 -32.38 -2.89 23.56
C THR A 92 -32.12 -2.60 25.03
N ALA A 93 -32.90 -1.71 25.64
CA ALA A 93 -32.90 -1.53 27.09
C ALA A 93 -33.46 -2.77 27.79
N ASP A 94 -33.06 -3.03 29.03
CA ASP A 94 -33.62 -4.11 29.86
C ASP A 94 -35.12 -3.94 30.17
N THR A 95 -35.65 -2.73 29.99
CA THR A 95 -37.08 -2.44 30.01
C THR A 95 -37.84 -2.96 28.78
N GLY A 96 -37.11 -3.41 27.74
CA GLY A 96 -37.64 -3.91 26.46
C GLY A 96 -37.77 -2.84 25.37
N GLU A 97 -37.46 -1.59 25.66
CA GLU A 97 -37.45 -0.52 24.66
C GLU A 97 -36.28 -0.67 23.69
N THR A 98 -36.49 -0.37 22.42
CA THR A 98 -35.51 -0.60 21.36
C THR A 98 -35.29 0.65 20.51
N GLY A 99 -34.07 0.79 19.99
CA GLY A 99 -33.73 1.70 18.90
C GLY A 99 -32.71 1.06 17.97
N SER A 100 -32.58 1.62 16.77
CA SER A 100 -31.63 1.12 15.79
C SER A 100 -31.02 2.22 14.95
N ALA A 101 -29.83 1.92 14.42
CA ALA A 101 -29.15 2.75 13.43
C ALA A 101 -28.50 1.85 12.37
N GLU A 102 -28.60 2.26 11.11
CA GLU A 102 -27.86 1.67 9.99
C GLU A 102 -26.57 2.46 9.77
N PHE A 103 -25.49 1.74 9.46
CA PHE A 103 -24.18 2.35 9.20
C PHE A 103 -23.31 1.43 8.35
N ASP A 104 -22.37 2.03 7.65
CA ASP A 104 -21.32 1.31 6.93
C ASP A 104 -20.05 1.24 7.79
N PHE A 105 -19.47 0.06 7.88
CA PHE A 105 -18.19 -0.17 8.54
C PHE A 105 -17.16 -0.66 7.53
N PHE A 106 -16.01 -0.01 7.52
CA PHE A 106 -14.91 -0.31 6.60
C PHE A 106 -13.74 -0.93 7.34
N ILE A 107 -13.13 -1.95 6.75
CA ILE A 107 -11.87 -2.51 7.25
C ILE A 107 -10.74 -2.12 6.31
N THR A 108 -9.58 -1.78 6.88
CA THR A 108 -8.37 -1.46 6.12
C THR A 108 -7.43 -2.65 6.14
N LEU A 109 -6.94 -3.06 4.97
CA LEU A 109 -5.97 -4.14 4.87
C LEU A 109 -4.65 -3.79 5.59
N PRO A 110 -3.96 -4.79 6.19
CA PRO A 110 -2.64 -4.58 6.75
C PRO A 110 -1.67 -4.14 5.65
N SER A 111 -0.75 -3.23 5.99
CA SER A 111 0.29 -2.80 5.05
C SER A 111 1.35 -3.89 4.90
N PRO A 112 1.88 -4.14 3.69
CA PRO A 112 3.01 -5.04 3.52
C PRO A 112 4.21 -4.64 4.38
N THR A 113 5.03 -5.60 4.76
CA THR A 113 6.22 -5.40 5.60
C THR A 113 7.46 -5.99 4.96
N ASP A 114 8.63 -5.71 5.56
CA ASP A 114 9.91 -6.32 5.19
C ASP A 114 10.25 -6.24 3.70
N LEU A 115 9.99 -5.07 3.10
CA LEU A 115 10.35 -4.81 1.71
C LEU A 115 11.86 -4.94 1.54
N PHE A 116 12.26 -5.69 0.53
CA PHE A 116 13.64 -5.99 0.22
C PHE A 116 13.87 -6.03 -1.28
N TYR A 117 15.03 -5.55 -1.72
CA TYR A 117 15.44 -5.59 -3.12
C TYR A 117 16.82 -6.24 -3.24
N ALA A 118 16.90 -7.31 -4.03
CA ALA A 118 18.15 -7.95 -4.41
C ALA A 118 18.04 -8.60 -5.79
N ASP A 119 19.14 -8.60 -6.53
CA ASP A 119 19.28 -9.34 -7.80
C ASP A 119 18.14 -9.09 -8.81
N GLY A 120 17.65 -7.85 -8.87
CA GLY A 120 16.58 -7.48 -9.81
C GLY A 120 15.18 -7.85 -9.34
N VAL A 121 15.00 -8.36 -8.12
CA VAL A 121 13.72 -8.77 -7.56
C VAL A 121 13.37 -7.89 -6.36
N LEU A 122 12.16 -7.35 -6.36
CA LEU A 122 11.55 -6.72 -5.19
C LEU A 122 10.69 -7.77 -4.47
N SER A 123 10.87 -7.92 -3.17
CA SER A 123 10.13 -8.86 -2.32
C SER A 123 9.57 -8.15 -1.10
N TRP A 124 8.50 -8.71 -0.54
CA TRP A 124 7.85 -8.21 0.67
C TRP A 124 7.18 -9.35 1.43
N ASP A 125 6.77 -9.10 2.66
CA ASP A 125 5.82 -9.92 3.40
C ASP A 125 4.41 -9.32 3.24
N GLY A 126 3.46 -10.14 2.80
CA GLY A 126 2.04 -9.78 2.73
C GLY A 126 1.38 -9.61 4.11
N GLY A 127 2.08 -9.98 5.18
CA GLY A 127 1.62 -9.87 6.57
C GLY A 127 0.41 -10.76 6.82
N SER A 128 -0.57 -10.25 7.58
CA SER A 128 -1.84 -10.94 7.84
C SER A 128 -2.91 -10.65 6.79
N ALA A 129 -2.52 -10.31 5.56
CA ALA A 129 -3.47 -10.07 4.48
C ALA A 129 -4.26 -11.35 4.18
N PRO A 130 -5.59 -11.26 3.91
CA PRO A 130 -6.40 -12.42 3.56
C PRO A 130 -5.94 -13.08 2.27
N ASP A 131 -6.25 -14.36 2.11
CA ASP A 131 -6.08 -15.08 0.84
C ASP A 131 -6.79 -14.34 -0.30
N GLY A 132 -6.13 -14.26 -1.47
CA GLY A 132 -6.67 -13.56 -2.64
C GLY A 132 -6.41 -12.04 -2.66
N THR A 133 -5.70 -11.50 -1.66
CA THR A 133 -5.19 -10.13 -1.70
C THR A 133 -4.25 -9.94 -2.90
N LEU A 134 -4.43 -8.84 -3.63
CA LEU A 134 -3.51 -8.41 -4.67
C LEU A 134 -2.59 -7.30 -4.15
N PHE A 135 -1.41 -7.17 -4.73
CA PHE A 135 -0.45 -6.12 -4.39
C PHE A 135 -0.21 -5.25 -5.61
N ALA A 136 -0.54 -3.96 -5.48
CA ALA A 136 -0.15 -2.96 -6.46
C ALA A 136 1.27 -2.47 -6.17
N VAL A 137 2.12 -2.53 -7.18
CA VAL A 137 3.52 -2.08 -7.09
C VAL A 137 3.71 -0.86 -7.98
N THR A 138 4.31 0.18 -7.40
CA THR A 138 4.74 1.37 -8.12
C THR A 138 6.24 1.59 -7.95
N LEU A 139 6.89 2.12 -8.98
CA LEU A 139 8.27 2.60 -8.95
C LEU A 139 8.29 4.10 -9.23
N ASN A 140 8.83 4.88 -8.30
CA ASN A 140 8.84 6.36 -8.35
C ASN A 140 7.43 6.94 -8.60
N GLY A 141 6.40 6.28 -8.05
CA GLY A 141 4.99 6.65 -8.21
C GLY A 141 4.33 6.18 -9.51
N VAL A 142 5.06 5.51 -10.42
CA VAL A 142 4.51 4.94 -11.66
C VAL A 142 4.08 3.50 -11.41
N PRO A 143 2.84 3.09 -11.73
CA PRO A 143 2.40 1.72 -11.59
C PRO A 143 3.15 0.80 -12.55
N VAL A 144 3.67 -0.31 -12.03
CA VAL A 144 4.46 -1.28 -12.80
C VAL A 144 3.86 -2.67 -12.81
N ALA A 145 3.10 -3.04 -11.76
CA ALA A 145 2.46 -4.34 -11.69
C ALA A 145 1.31 -4.36 -10.67
N GLU A 146 0.45 -5.36 -10.84
CA GLU A 146 -0.49 -5.84 -9.84
C GLU A 146 -0.34 -7.37 -9.79
N THR A 147 -0.12 -7.94 -8.61
CA THR A 147 0.20 -9.37 -8.47
C THR A 147 -0.33 -9.97 -7.17
N ALA A 148 -0.67 -11.25 -7.17
CA ALA A 148 -1.00 -12.00 -5.95
C ALA A 148 0.27 -12.51 -5.23
N GLU A 149 1.42 -12.51 -5.92
CA GLU A 149 2.69 -12.97 -5.38
C GLU A 149 3.29 -11.95 -4.42
N SER A 150 4.09 -12.40 -3.45
CA SER A 150 4.83 -11.52 -2.53
C SER A 150 6.20 -11.10 -3.07
N SER A 151 6.35 -11.12 -4.40
CA SER A 151 7.56 -10.67 -5.09
C SER A 151 7.26 -10.25 -6.53
N LEU A 152 8.15 -9.42 -7.08
CA LEU A 152 8.10 -8.93 -8.44
C LEU A 152 9.51 -8.84 -9.03
N ALA A 153 9.72 -9.53 -10.15
CA ALA A 153 10.93 -9.34 -10.96
C ALA A 153 10.85 -7.99 -11.68
N LEU A 154 11.88 -7.15 -11.50
CA LEU A 154 12.01 -5.83 -12.10
C LEU A 154 12.99 -5.80 -13.28
N ALA A 155 13.38 -6.98 -13.79
CA ALA A 155 14.28 -7.09 -14.93
C ALA A 155 13.73 -6.34 -16.15
N GLY A 156 14.55 -5.48 -16.76
CA GLY A 156 14.15 -4.65 -17.89
C GLY A 156 13.27 -3.43 -17.54
N MET A 157 12.88 -3.27 -16.27
CA MET A 157 12.10 -2.11 -15.79
C MET A 157 12.98 -1.05 -15.14
N LEU A 158 14.19 -1.44 -14.72
CA LEU A 158 15.14 -0.57 -14.04
C LEU A 158 16.22 -0.11 -15.01
N ALA A 159 16.42 1.21 -15.08
CA ALA A 159 17.68 1.77 -15.49
C ALA A 159 18.65 1.83 -14.30
N GLY A 160 19.92 2.13 -14.53
CA GLY A 160 20.84 2.46 -13.45
C GLY A 160 20.41 3.70 -12.69
N GLY A 161 20.43 3.66 -11.36
CA GLY A 161 20.07 4.81 -10.53
C GLY A 161 19.37 4.46 -9.23
N SER A 162 18.70 5.45 -8.65
CA SER A 162 17.93 5.30 -7.40
C SER A 162 16.44 5.23 -7.68
N PHE A 163 15.76 4.34 -6.97
CA PHE A 163 14.33 4.08 -7.11
C PHE A 163 13.65 4.08 -5.75
N THR A 164 12.37 4.45 -5.74
CA THR A 164 11.47 4.28 -4.61
C THR A 164 10.36 3.34 -5.04
N ALA A 165 10.37 2.12 -4.51
CA ALA A 165 9.24 1.21 -4.64
C ALA A 165 8.19 1.52 -3.59
N SER A 166 6.92 1.40 -3.98
CA SER A 166 5.80 1.37 -3.05
C SER A 166 4.91 0.18 -3.37
N VAL A 167 4.57 -0.60 -2.35
CA VAL A 167 3.69 -1.77 -2.43
C VAL A 167 2.46 -1.52 -1.57
N THR A 168 1.28 -1.67 -2.16
CA THR A 168 -0.02 -1.48 -1.49
C THR A 168 -0.85 -2.74 -1.61
N ALA A 169 -1.34 -3.26 -0.48
CA ALA A 169 -2.29 -4.36 -0.50
C ALA A 169 -3.67 -3.86 -0.95
N LEU A 170 -4.25 -4.53 -1.93
CA LEU A 170 -5.53 -4.22 -2.54
C LEU A 170 -6.58 -5.26 -2.14
N PRO A 171 -7.84 -4.83 -1.95
CA PRO A 171 -8.96 -5.74 -1.81
C PRO A 171 -9.03 -6.72 -3.00
N ALA A 172 -9.42 -7.97 -2.73
CA ALA A 172 -9.71 -8.94 -3.78
C ALA A 172 -10.78 -8.39 -4.73
N ALA A 173 -10.71 -8.74 -6.01
CA ALA A 173 -11.58 -8.18 -7.05
C ALA A 173 -13.09 -8.44 -6.80
N ASP A 174 -13.42 -9.49 -6.06
CA ASP A 174 -14.77 -9.89 -5.66
C ASP A 174 -15.12 -9.50 -4.22
N SER A 175 -14.22 -8.81 -3.52
CA SER A 175 -14.48 -8.35 -2.16
C SER A 175 -15.58 -7.28 -2.12
N SER A 176 -16.23 -7.16 -0.97
CA SER A 176 -17.22 -6.11 -0.76
C SER A 176 -16.55 -4.73 -0.84
N GLY A 177 -17.27 -3.71 -1.30
CA GLY A 177 -16.78 -2.32 -1.31
C GLY A 177 -16.47 -1.73 0.07
N TYR A 178 -16.50 -2.55 1.12
CA TYR A 178 -16.22 -2.21 2.52
C TYR A 178 -14.80 -2.61 2.96
N VAL A 179 -13.98 -3.14 2.06
CA VAL A 179 -12.56 -3.41 2.30
C VAL A 179 -11.73 -2.35 1.60
N LEU A 180 -10.95 -1.59 2.38
CA LEU A 180 -10.10 -0.52 1.91
C LEU A 180 -8.66 -1.02 1.70
N PRO A 181 -7.95 -0.50 0.68
CA PRO A 181 -6.53 -0.75 0.49
C PRO A 181 -5.71 -0.39 1.73
N SER A 182 -4.54 -1.03 1.88
CA SER A 182 -3.60 -0.68 2.93
C SER A 182 -2.97 0.70 2.74
N SER A 183 -2.26 1.17 3.76
CA SER A 183 -1.23 2.20 3.52
C SER A 183 -0.09 1.60 2.67
N PRO A 184 0.58 2.42 1.84
CA PRO A 184 1.72 1.94 1.06
C PRO A 184 2.92 1.64 1.95
N ALA A 185 3.55 0.50 1.73
CA ALA A 185 4.88 0.20 2.25
C ALA A 185 5.93 0.67 1.25
N VAL A 186 6.95 1.39 1.70
CA VAL A 186 7.90 2.10 0.83
C VAL A 186 9.33 1.63 1.06
N LEU A 187 10.07 1.39 -0.01
CA LEU A 187 11.49 1.05 0.00
C LEU A 187 12.25 1.93 -1.00
N SER A 188 13.31 2.58 -0.55
CA SER A 188 14.29 3.20 -1.44
C SER A 188 15.48 2.27 -1.64
N PHE A 189 15.87 2.06 -2.90
CA PHE A 189 17.00 1.22 -3.27
C PHE A 189 17.73 1.79 -4.50
N SER A 190 18.92 1.28 -4.78
CA SER A 190 19.69 1.62 -5.98
C SER A 190 19.86 0.40 -6.86
N HIS A 191 19.77 0.60 -8.17
CA HIS A 191 20.09 -0.39 -9.19
C HIS A 191 21.39 0.02 -9.89
N PRO A 192 22.35 -0.89 -10.06
CA PRO A 192 23.61 -0.57 -10.72
C PRO A 192 23.36 -0.10 -12.16
N SER A 193 24.04 0.97 -12.56
CA SER A 193 24.11 1.34 -13.96
C SER A 193 24.97 0.32 -14.72
N PRO A 194 24.58 -0.08 -15.93
CA PRO A 194 25.47 -0.85 -16.77
C PRO A 194 26.74 -0.04 -17.05
N LEU A 195 27.89 -0.70 -17.09
CA LEU A 195 29.15 -0.02 -17.41
C LEU A 195 29.08 0.58 -18.81
N LEU A 196 29.64 1.76 -18.99
CA LEU A 196 29.74 2.38 -20.31
C LEU A 196 30.83 1.67 -21.14
N PRO A 197 30.67 1.53 -22.47
CA PRO A 197 31.72 1.02 -23.32
C PRO A 197 32.90 2.00 -23.34
N PRO A 198 34.13 1.51 -23.61
CA PRO A 198 35.28 2.39 -23.73
C PRO A 198 35.14 3.41 -24.88
N ALA A 199 35.80 4.55 -24.70
CA ALA A 199 35.83 5.65 -25.65
C ALA A 199 37.09 5.64 -26.52
N ASN A 200 37.13 6.48 -27.56
CA ASN A 200 38.29 6.68 -28.44
C ASN A 200 38.89 5.39 -28.99
N ILE A 201 38.02 4.47 -29.45
CA ILE A 201 38.46 3.21 -30.05
C ILE A 201 39.04 3.52 -31.43
N VAL A 202 40.32 3.21 -31.62
CA VAL A 202 41.07 3.48 -32.85
C VAL A 202 41.89 2.26 -33.24
N CYS A 203 42.03 2.04 -34.54
CA CYS A 203 42.98 1.07 -35.08
C CYS A 203 44.27 1.80 -35.45
N LEU A 204 45.40 1.33 -34.91
CA LEU A 204 46.72 1.89 -35.12
C LEU A 204 47.56 0.91 -35.92
N LEU A 205 48.15 1.39 -37.00
CA LEU A 205 49.12 0.64 -37.79
C LEU A 205 50.53 1.15 -37.44
N SER A 206 51.40 0.24 -37.03
CA SER A 206 52.80 0.51 -36.73
C SER A 206 53.72 -0.38 -37.58
N GLU A 207 55.03 -0.15 -37.51
CA GLU A 207 56.01 -1.05 -38.15
C GLU A 207 55.98 -2.46 -37.54
N ASP A 208 55.61 -2.56 -36.27
CA ASP A 208 55.63 -3.80 -35.49
C ASP A 208 54.30 -4.56 -35.47
N GLY A 209 53.24 -4.03 -36.11
CA GLY A 209 51.94 -4.69 -36.13
C GLY A 209 50.73 -3.77 -36.18
N ILE A 210 49.55 -4.38 -36.04
CA ILE A 210 48.23 -3.73 -36.05
C ILE A 210 47.62 -3.83 -34.66
N TYR A 211 47.30 -2.68 -34.07
CA TYR A 211 46.82 -2.61 -32.69
C TYR A 211 45.49 -1.87 -32.62
N LEU A 212 44.50 -2.46 -31.96
CA LEU A 212 43.31 -1.74 -31.55
C LEU A 212 43.58 -1.11 -30.19
N ALA A 213 43.32 0.19 -30.02
CA ALA A 213 43.51 0.90 -28.75
C ALA A 213 42.25 1.67 -28.36
N TRP A 214 42.04 1.87 -27.07
CA TRP A 214 40.89 2.61 -26.53
C TRP A 214 41.20 3.31 -25.21
N SER A 215 40.35 4.24 -24.81
CA SER A 215 40.44 4.90 -23.50
C SER A 215 39.83 4.05 -22.39
N ALA A 216 40.42 4.12 -21.20
CA ALA A 216 39.84 3.52 -20.00
C ALA A 216 38.41 4.00 -19.78
N ALA A 217 37.54 3.07 -19.40
CA ALA A 217 36.14 3.32 -19.06
C ALA A 217 36.01 3.33 -17.55
N GLU A 218 35.19 4.23 -17.01
CA GLU A 218 34.99 4.35 -15.57
C GLU A 218 34.43 3.04 -15.00
N GLY A 219 35.07 2.55 -13.95
CA GLY A 219 34.68 1.32 -13.28
C GLY A 219 34.99 0.03 -14.05
N ALA A 220 35.67 0.06 -15.19
CA ALA A 220 36.06 -1.17 -15.90
C ALA A 220 37.32 -1.81 -15.28
N GLU A 221 37.29 -3.11 -15.02
CA GLU A 221 38.46 -3.90 -14.62
C GLU A 221 39.15 -4.54 -15.84
N LYS A 222 38.36 -4.89 -16.85
CA LYS A 222 38.80 -5.45 -18.13
C LYS A 222 37.80 -5.13 -19.25
N TYR A 223 38.11 -5.57 -20.46
CA TYR A 223 37.30 -5.39 -21.65
C TYR A 223 37.07 -6.73 -22.33
N ALA A 224 35.83 -6.96 -22.79
CA ALA A 224 35.49 -8.07 -23.66
C ALA A 224 35.28 -7.54 -25.08
N LEU A 225 35.89 -8.21 -26.06
CA LEU A 225 35.88 -7.79 -27.46
C LEU A 225 35.45 -8.96 -28.35
N SER A 226 34.74 -8.63 -29.43
CA SER A 226 34.56 -9.49 -30.60
C SER A 226 35.04 -8.75 -31.84
N VAL A 227 36.00 -9.31 -32.54
CA VAL A 227 36.56 -8.76 -33.79
C VAL A 227 36.14 -9.67 -34.94
N THR A 228 35.49 -9.09 -35.95
CA THR A 228 35.03 -9.80 -37.13
C THR A 228 35.69 -9.24 -38.38
N ALA A 229 36.51 -10.06 -39.04
CA ALA A 229 37.26 -9.74 -40.25
C ALA A 229 37.21 -10.93 -41.22
N GLY A 230 37.15 -10.67 -42.53
CA GLY A 230 37.06 -11.74 -43.54
C GLY A 230 35.91 -12.75 -43.34
N GLY A 231 34.85 -12.38 -42.62
CA GLY A 231 33.74 -13.28 -42.25
C GLY A 231 34.01 -14.22 -41.06
N SER A 232 35.19 -14.14 -40.44
CA SER A 232 35.54 -14.87 -39.21
C SER A 232 35.41 -13.96 -37.99
N SER A 233 34.94 -14.49 -36.87
CA SER A 233 34.76 -13.74 -35.61
C SER A 233 35.66 -14.32 -34.52
N HIS A 234 36.38 -13.46 -33.82
CA HIS A 234 37.33 -13.79 -32.77
C HIS A 234 36.96 -13.05 -31.48
N ALA A 235 36.86 -13.77 -30.37
CA ALA A 235 36.57 -13.20 -29.06
C ALA A 235 37.84 -13.03 -28.21
N PHE A 236 37.94 -11.91 -27.50
CA PHE A 236 39.10 -11.57 -26.67
C PHE A 236 38.67 -11.00 -25.32
N GLU A 237 39.54 -11.16 -24.34
CA GLU A 237 39.51 -10.37 -23.11
C GLU A 237 40.84 -9.62 -22.95
N ALA A 238 40.77 -8.35 -22.59
CA ALA A 238 41.95 -7.51 -22.40
C ALA A 238 41.83 -6.68 -21.12
N SER A 239 42.84 -6.76 -20.25
CA SER A 239 43.02 -5.80 -19.14
C SER A 239 43.88 -4.61 -19.56
N ALA A 240 44.66 -4.75 -20.64
CA ALA A 240 45.36 -3.64 -21.26
C ALA A 240 44.38 -2.79 -22.08
N LEU A 241 44.75 -1.53 -22.34
CA LEU A 241 43.98 -0.59 -23.15
C LEU A 241 44.26 -0.74 -24.66
N TYR A 242 44.78 -1.89 -25.06
CA TYR A 242 45.03 -2.24 -26.44
C TYR A 242 44.90 -3.76 -26.65
N LEU A 243 44.70 -4.15 -27.91
CA LEU A 243 44.68 -5.52 -28.39
C LEU A 243 45.54 -5.61 -29.67
N ASP A 244 46.46 -6.57 -29.70
CA ASP A 244 47.23 -6.89 -30.91
C ASP A 244 46.38 -7.73 -31.86
N LEU A 245 46.23 -7.24 -33.09
CA LEU A 245 45.44 -7.84 -34.16
C LEU A 245 46.30 -8.27 -35.36
N THR A 246 47.63 -8.26 -35.22
CA THR A 246 48.58 -8.48 -36.32
C THR A 246 48.35 -9.81 -37.04
N ASP A 247 47.97 -10.85 -36.32
CA ASP A 247 47.68 -12.19 -36.87
C ASP A 247 46.20 -12.41 -37.21
N ILE A 248 45.35 -11.42 -36.97
CA ILE A 248 43.89 -11.52 -37.11
C ILE A 248 43.39 -10.78 -38.35
N ILE A 249 43.96 -9.60 -38.64
CA ILE A 249 43.52 -8.75 -39.75
C ILE A 249 44.69 -8.34 -40.64
N SER A 250 44.42 -8.12 -41.92
CA SER A 250 45.40 -7.62 -42.88
C SER A 250 45.39 -6.10 -42.99
N GLN A 251 46.49 -5.52 -43.48
CA GLN A 251 46.55 -4.08 -43.76
C GLN A 251 45.50 -3.70 -44.81
N ASN A 252 44.83 -2.56 -44.60
CA ASN A 252 43.72 -2.05 -45.42
C ASN A 252 42.47 -2.97 -45.44
N GLU A 253 42.40 -3.96 -44.56
CA GLU A 253 41.18 -4.74 -44.35
C GLU A 253 40.20 -3.96 -43.48
N GLU A 254 38.93 -3.96 -43.87
CA GLU A 254 37.83 -3.48 -43.05
C GLU A 254 37.39 -4.59 -42.09
N PHE A 255 37.20 -4.25 -40.83
CA PHE A 255 36.76 -5.17 -39.80
C PHE A 255 35.76 -4.50 -38.86
N THR A 256 34.91 -5.32 -38.24
CA THR A 256 33.98 -4.87 -37.21
C THR A 256 34.54 -5.24 -35.85
N VAL A 257 34.54 -4.30 -34.91
CA VAL A 257 34.80 -4.59 -33.49
C VAL A 257 33.57 -4.26 -32.66
N THR A 258 33.17 -5.19 -31.81
CA THR A 258 32.25 -4.97 -30.69
C THR A 258 33.05 -5.05 -29.40
N ILE A 259 32.96 -4.03 -28.55
CA ILE A 259 33.68 -3.96 -27.28
C ILE A 259 32.77 -3.48 -26.16
N CYS A 260 32.89 -4.09 -24.98
CA CYS A 260 32.24 -3.62 -23.75
C CYS A 260 33.19 -3.69 -22.55
N SER A 261 32.87 -2.89 -21.53
CA SER A 261 33.57 -2.87 -20.25
C SER A 261 33.07 -3.99 -19.34
N VAL A 262 33.95 -4.56 -18.53
CA VAL A 262 33.61 -5.64 -17.58
C VAL A 262 34.14 -5.31 -16.18
N ASN A 263 33.32 -5.52 -15.15
CA ASN A 263 33.70 -5.42 -13.74
C ASN A 263 32.99 -6.51 -12.95
N GLY A 264 33.73 -7.30 -12.15
CA GLY A 264 33.13 -8.32 -11.28
C GLY A 264 32.31 -9.38 -12.04
N GLY A 265 32.61 -9.60 -13.33
CA GLY A 265 31.89 -10.50 -14.22
C GLY A 265 30.63 -9.92 -14.88
N LEU A 266 30.25 -8.67 -14.58
CA LEU A 266 29.14 -7.98 -15.24
C LEU A 266 29.63 -7.30 -16.52
N TYR A 267 28.91 -7.54 -17.62
CA TYR A 267 29.18 -6.94 -18.92
C TYR A 267 28.40 -5.63 -19.06
N GLY A 268 29.10 -4.57 -19.45
CA GLY A 268 28.52 -3.28 -19.74
C GLY A 268 27.78 -3.23 -21.07
N LEU A 269 27.35 -2.02 -21.44
CA LEU A 269 26.83 -1.75 -22.76
C LEU A 269 27.90 -1.97 -23.83
N GLU A 270 27.50 -2.54 -24.96
CA GLU A 270 28.38 -2.78 -26.10
C GLU A 270 28.49 -1.55 -27.00
N ARG A 271 29.67 -1.37 -27.59
CA ARG A 271 29.90 -0.45 -28.70
C ARG A 271 30.45 -1.22 -29.88
N THR A 272 29.76 -1.12 -31.02
CA THR A 272 30.18 -1.71 -32.28
C THR A 272 30.65 -0.63 -33.24
N LEU A 273 31.81 -0.85 -33.86
CA LEU A 273 32.44 0.05 -34.83
C LEU A 273 32.96 -0.74 -36.01
N VAL A 274 32.92 -0.12 -37.20
CA VAL A 274 33.61 -0.61 -38.39
C VAL A 274 34.87 0.24 -38.56
N LEU A 275 36.01 -0.42 -38.64
CA LEU A 275 37.34 0.20 -38.71
C LEU A 275 38.13 -0.36 -39.89
N THR A 276 39.16 0.36 -40.31
CA THR A 276 40.10 -0.10 -41.34
C THR A 276 41.51 0.09 -40.83
N ALA A 277 42.36 -0.93 -41.01
CA ALA A 277 43.79 -0.84 -40.67
C ALA A 277 44.58 -0.10 -41.77
N ALA A 278 44.29 1.19 -41.96
CA ALA A 278 44.95 2.05 -42.95
C ALA A 278 46.01 2.95 -42.29
N LYS A 279 47.05 3.33 -43.06
CA LYS A 279 47.94 4.42 -42.64
C LYS A 279 47.13 5.73 -42.63
N GLU A 280 47.30 6.55 -41.59
CA GLU A 280 46.92 7.96 -41.69
C GLU A 280 47.74 8.58 -42.83
N ASP A 281 47.07 8.92 -43.94
CA ASP A 281 47.64 9.82 -44.93
C ASP A 281 47.81 11.18 -44.25
N LYS A 282 49.04 11.51 -43.86
CA LYS A 282 49.38 12.88 -43.45
C LYS A 282 49.09 13.81 -44.62
N ALA A 283 48.04 14.61 -44.48
CA ALA A 283 47.75 15.77 -45.32
C ALA A 283 48.85 16.84 -45.18
#